data_AF-A0A518H3X5-F1
#
_entry.id   AF-A0A518H3X5-F1
#
_cell.length_a   1.000
_cell.length_b   1.000
_cell.length_c   1.000
_cell.angle_alpha   90.00
_cell.angle_beta   90.00
_cell.angle_gamma   90.00
#
_symmetry.space_group_name_H-M   'P 1'
#
loop_
_entity.id
_entity.type
_entity.pdbx_description
1 polymer ?
#
loop_
_entity_poly.entity_id
_entity_poly.type
_entity_poly.pdbx_seq_one_letter_code
_entity_poly.pdbx_strand_id
1 'polypeptide(L)'
;MRRLVYYVASTLDGFIAHEDGSFGGFAWDDELVAEFRESLDSFDAVLMGRKTYETCQADCTSSDRWCSTPGGGYDQRRRAA
;
A
#
# COMPACT_ATOMS: atom_id res chain seq x y z
N MET A 1 -17.75 14.15 -8.34
CA MET A 1 -18.01 12.81 -7.77
C MET A 1 -16.69 12.12 -7.57
N ARG A 2 -16.40 11.64 -6.35
CA ARG A 2 -15.15 10.91 -6.06
C ARG A 2 -15.24 9.50 -6.67
N ARG A 3 -14.16 9.00 -7.28
CA ARG A 3 -14.12 7.68 -7.93
C ARG A 3 -13.39 6.69 -7.04
N LEU A 4 -13.91 5.46 -6.95
CA LEU A 4 -13.15 4.34 -6.39
C LEU A 4 -12.29 3.74 -7.50
N VAL A 5 -10.98 3.69 -7.28
CA VAL A 5 -10.00 3.17 -8.25
C VAL A 5 -9.29 2.00 -7.60
N TYR A 6 -9.25 0.86 -8.30
CA TYR A 6 -8.41 -0.27 -7.93
C TYR A 6 -7.08 -0.15 -8.68
N TYR A 7 -6.02 0.19 -7.96
CA TYR A 7 -4.71 0.48 -8.50
C TYR A 7 -3.70 -0.49 -7.89
N VAL A 8 -3.18 -1.41 -8.70
CA VAL A 8 -2.32 -2.51 -8.25
C VAL A 8 -1.39 -2.96 -9.38
N ALA A 9 -0.17 -3.38 -9.03
CA ALA A 9 0.67 -4.14 -9.95
C ALA A 9 0.10 -5.56 -10.14
N SER A 10 0.11 -6.06 -11.37
CA SER A 10 -0.32 -7.43 -11.67
C SER A 10 0.60 -8.05 -12.70
N THR A 11 0.72 -9.37 -12.65
CA THR A 11 1.40 -10.16 -13.67
C THR A 11 0.58 -10.15 -14.97
N LEU A 12 1.20 -10.55 -16.08
CA LEU A 12 0.53 -10.57 -17.39
C LEU A 12 -0.70 -11.49 -17.43
N ASP A 13 -0.69 -12.55 -16.62
CA ASP A 13 -1.79 -13.50 -16.42
C ASP A 13 -2.78 -13.06 -15.33
N GLY A 14 -2.61 -11.86 -14.74
CA GLY A 14 -3.61 -11.21 -13.89
C GLY A 14 -3.54 -11.53 -12.40
N PHE A 15 -2.42 -12.07 -11.91
CA PHE A 15 -2.20 -12.35 -10.49
C PHE A 15 -1.44 -11.21 -9.81
N ILE A 16 -1.68 -11.03 -8.51
CA ILE A 16 -1.07 -9.96 -7.70
C ILE A 16 -0.14 -10.51 -6.60
N ALA A 17 -0.14 -11.82 -6.38
CA ALA A 17 0.69 -12.53 -5.42
C ALA A 17 0.72 -14.02 -5.78
N HIS A 18 1.75 -14.73 -5.30
CA HIS A 18 1.82 -16.19 -5.34
C HIS A 18 0.85 -16.82 -4.33
N GLU A 19 0.63 -18.14 -4.44
CA GLU A 19 -0.29 -18.88 -3.56
C GLU A 19 0.11 -18.85 -2.08
N ASP A 20 1.41 -18.73 -1.80
CA ASP A 20 1.96 -18.58 -0.44
C ASP A 20 1.84 -17.15 0.11
N GLY A 21 1.33 -16.20 -0.70
CA GLY A 21 1.17 -14.79 -0.38
C GLY A 21 2.43 -13.94 -0.62
N SER A 22 3.52 -14.53 -1.14
CA SER A 22 4.69 -13.78 -1.55
C SER A 22 4.44 -12.99 -2.84
N PHE A 23 5.20 -11.92 -3.04
CA PHE A 23 5.07 -11.01 -4.19
C PHE A 23 6.44 -10.73 -4.85
N GLY A 24 7.39 -11.66 -4.70
CA GLY A 24 8.75 -11.53 -5.23
C GLY A 24 8.86 -11.58 -6.76
N GLY A 25 7.76 -11.88 -7.48
CA GLY A 25 7.71 -11.86 -8.94
C GLY A 25 7.67 -10.47 -9.58
N PHE A 26 7.56 -9.40 -8.79
CA PHE A 26 7.60 -8.03 -9.28
C PHE A 26 9.02 -7.44 -9.24
N ALA A 27 9.28 -6.46 -10.10
CA ALA A 27 10.53 -5.70 -10.05
C ALA A 27 10.54 -4.77 -8.82
N TRP A 28 11.64 -4.82 -8.06
CA TRP A 28 11.88 -4.01 -6.86
C TRP A 28 13.01 -3.01 -7.12
N ASP A 29 12.90 -2.29 -8.21
CA ASP A 29 13.82 -1.21 -8.55
C ASP A 29 13.45 0.05 -7.77
N ASP A 30 14.43 0.73 -7.18
CA ASP A 30 14.19 1.91 -6.33
C ASP A 30 13.45 3.04 -7.07
N GLU A 31 13.73 3.23 -8.36
CA GLU A 31 13.07 4.23 -9.20
C GLU A 31 11.60 3.84 -9.43
N LEU A 32 11.35 2.58 -9.81
CA LEU A 32 9.99 2.08 -10.02
C LEU A 32 9.13 2.17 -8.75
N VAL A 33 9.70 1.84 -7.60
CA VAL A 33 8.98 1.92 -6.32
C VAL A 33 8.73 3.37 -5.95
N ALA A 34 9.67 4.29 -6.21
CA ALA A 34 9.47 5.72 -5.98
C ALA A 34 8.36 6.30 -6.87
N GLU A 35 8.34 5.98 -8.17
CA GLU A 35 7.30 6.41 -9.10
C GLU A 35 5.91 5.87 -8.70
N PHE A 36 5.84 4.59 -8.32
CA PHE A 36 4.59 4.01 -7.82
C PHE A 36 4.10 4.73 -6.57
N ARG A 37 4.99 5.06 -5.63
CA ARG A 37 4.65 5.82 -4.42
C ARG A 37 4.16 7.23 -4.76
N GLU A 38 4.83 7.94 -5.66
CA GLU A 38 4.40 9.28 -6.09
C GLU A 38 3.02 9.24 -6.74
N SER A 39 2.72 8.19 -7.52
CA SER A 39 1.39 8.03 -8.11
C SER A 39 0.27 7.92 -7.06
N LEU A 40 0.58 7.45 -5.85
CA LEU A 40 -0.38 7.36 -4.75
C LEU A 40 -0.78 8.73 -4.19
N ASP A 41 0.06 9.77 -4.34
CA ASP A 41 -0.25 11.13 -3.88
C ASP A 41 -1.38 11.79 -4.68
N SER A 42 -1.76 11.19 -5.82
CA SER A 42 -2.96 11.59 -6.57
C SER A 42 -4.28 11.20 -5.88
N PHE A 43 -4.25 10.33 -4.85
CA PHE A 43 -5.43 9.89 -4.11
C PHE A 43 -5.54 10.60 -2.76
N ASP A 44 -6.75 11.03 -2.41
CA ASP A 44 -7.03 11.61 -1.08
C ASP A 44 -6.96 10.58 0.06
N ALA A 45 -7.26 9.31 -0.26
CA ALA A 45 -7.39 8.23 0.71
C ALA A 45 -7.15 6.87 0.04
N VAL A 46 -6.49 5.97 0.77
CA VAL A 46 -6.22 4.59 0.35
C VAL A 46 -6.96 3.63 1.26
N LEU A 47 -7.59 2.61 0.66
CA LEU A 47 -8.20 1.49 1.38
C LEU A 47 -7.41 0.23 1.04
N MET A 48 -6.97 -0.49 2.06
CA MET A 48 -6.22 -1.74 1.90
C MET A 48 -6.60 -2.76 2.97
N GLY A 49 -6.47 -4.05 2.63
CA GLY A 49 -6.66 -5.13 3.58
C GLY A 49 -5.53 -5.16 4.63
N ARG A 50 -5.79 -5.78 5.79
CA ARG A 50 -4.80 -5.86 6.90
C ARG A 50 -3.43 -6.38 6.44
N LYS A 51 -3.41 -7.47 5.68
CA LYS A 51 -2.14 -8.07 5.21
C LYS A 51 -1.34 -7.10 4.34
N THR A 52 -2.00 -6.42 3.39
CA THR A 52 -1.38 -5.40 2.55
C THR A 52 -0.86 -4.22 3.37
N TYR A 53 -1.63 -3.79 4.38
CA TYR A 53 -1.21 -2.73 5.28
C TYR A 53 0.05 -3.08 6.07
N GLU A 54 0.11 -4.28 6.63
CA GLU A 54 1.28 -4.76 7.39
C GLU A 54 2.54 -4.83 6.52
N THR A 55 2.41 -5.28 5.27
CA THR A 55 3.51 -5.27 4.30
C THR A 55 3.96 -3.84 3.96
N CYS A 56 3.03 -2.96 3.57
CA CYS A 56 3.39 -1.59 3.22
C CYS A 56 4.01 -0.81 4.39
N GLN A 57 3.56 -1.06 5.62
CA GLN A 57 4.11 -0.41 6.81
C GLN A 57 5.57 -0.76 7.05
N ALA A 58 6.00 -1.99 6.76
CA ALA A 58 7.40 -2.40 6.91
C ALA A 58 8.34 -1.60 5.98
N ASP A 59 7.81 -1.19 4.83
CA ASP A 59 8.54 -0.45 3.78
C ASP A 59 8.29 1.07 3.82
N CYS A 60 7.52 1.56 4.80
CA CYS A 60 7.26 2.97 4.98
C CYS A 60 8.50 3.68 5.54
N THR A 61 8.97 4.69 4.83
CA THR A 61 10.05 5.57 5.29
C THR A 61 9.47 6.80 5.97
N SER A 62 10.24 7.42 6.87
CA SER A 62 9.79 8.57 7.67
C SER A 62 9.43 9.82 6.84
N SER A 63 9.82 9.87 5.57
CA SER A 63 9.48 10.92 4.61
C SER A 63 8.10 10.75 3.96
N ASP A 64 7.47 9.58 4.06
CA ASP A 64 6.22 9.32 3.36
C ASP A 64 5.04 10.03 4.04
N ARG A 65 4.22 10.75 3.25
CA ARG A 65 2.98 11.38 3.71
C ARG A 65 2.04 10.38 4.40
N TRP A 66 2.04 9.14 3.92
CA TRP A 66 1.25 8.02 4.44
C TRP A 66 1.84 7.40 5.71
N CYS A 67 3.12 7.65 6.01
CA CYS A 67 3.78 7.22 7.24
C CYS A 67 3.65 8.25 8.38
N SER A 68 3.45 9.53 8.05
CA SER A 68 3.50 10.66 9.00
C SER A 68 2.14 11.15 9.49
N THR A 69 1.02 10.54 9.09
CA THR A 69 -0.32 11.00 9.50
C THR A 69 -0.68 10.54 10.91
N PRO A 70 -0.89 11.44 11.89
CA PRO A 70 -1.45 11.09 13.19
C PRO A 70 -2.91 10.66 12.96
N GLY A 71 -3.16 9.35 12.92
CA GLY A 71 -4.47 8.75 12.60
C GLY A 71 -4.48 7.83 11.36
N GLY A 72 -3.37 7.69 10.64
CA GLY A 72 -3.18 6.68 9.57
C GLY A 72 -2.71 5.31 10.08
N GLY A 73 -2.36 5.24 11.37
CA GLY A 73 -2.21 4.01 12.11
C GLY A 73 -3.58 3.44 12.43
N TYR A 74 -3.79 2.14 12.19
CA TYR A 74 -4.88 1.35 12.76
C TYR A 74 -5.18 1.86 14.18
N ASP A 75 -6.33 2.51 14.34
CA ASP A 75 -6.72 3.20 15.57
C ASP A 75 -6.63 2.24 16.75
N GLN A 76 -5.57 2.39 17.56
CA GLN A 76 -5.32 1.61 18.77
C GLN A 76 -6.42 1.83 19.82
N ARG A 77 -7.41 2.71 19.59
CA ARG A 77 -8.54 2.93 20.50
C ARG A 77 -9.65 1.87 20.44
N ARG A 78 -9.64 0.92 19.51
CA ARG A 78 -10.68 -0.13 19.43
C ARG A 78 -10.44 -1.39 20.27
N ARG A 79 -9.43 -1.41 21.16
CA ARG A 79 -9.24 -2.50 22.15
C ARG A 79 -9.91 -2.26 23.51
N ALA A 80 -10.66 -1.17 23.67
CA ALA A 80 -11.47 -0.92 24.86
C ALA A 80 -12.96 -0.93 24.49
N ALA A 81 -13.51 -2.12 24.23
CA ALA A 81 -14.94 -2.42 24.30
C ALA A 81 -15.10 -3.93 24.53
#